data_AF-A0A4Y3VX88-F1
#
_entry.id   AF-A0A4Y3VX88-F1
#
_cell.length_a   1.000
_cell.length_b   1.000
_cell.length_c   1.000
_cell.angle_alpha   90.00
_cell.angle_beta   90.00
_cell.angle_gamma   90.00
#
_symmetry.space_group_name_H-M   'P 1'
#
loop_
_entity.id
_entity.type
_entity.pdbx_description
1 polymer ?
#
loop_
_entity_poly.entity_id
_entity_poly.type
_entity_poly.pdbx_seq_one_letter_code
_entity_poly.pdbx_strand_id
1 'polypeptide(L)'
;MRKKTKLSAAMVGLATTGALVLSSGGASGHGYTDLPISRQKLCQNGTVTNCGPIQWEPQSVEGPKGFPAGGPADGQICNAGLGQFAQLSAPRTPSGAAWPATKVNGGQSYTFRWQFTAMHATTDFKYYVTKPGWNQNHNLARSDLNLTPFLTVPYGGQRPPQTLSHSGTLPSGLSGRHVIVAVWTIADTANAFYACSDVTF
;
A
#
# COMPACT_ATOMS: atom_id res chain seq x y z
N MET A 1 -10.53 -40.48 -76.33
CA MET A 1 -9.42 -39.91 -75.54
C MET A 1 -9.99 -39.03 -74.42
N ARG A 2 -9.55 -39.26 -73.17
CA ARG A 2 -9.99 -38.64 -71.91
C ARG A 2 -9.78 -37.12 -71.85
N LYS A 3 -10.73 -36.34 -71.31
CA LYS A 3 -10.48 -35.07 -70.57
C LYS A 3 -11.55 -34.90 -69.48
N LYS A 4 -11.29 -35.37 -68.25
CA LYS A 4 -10.72 -34.63 -67.09
C LYS A 4 -11.68 -33.56 -66.52
N THR A 5 -12.48 -33.99 -65.56
CA THR A 5 -13.20 -33.20 -64.56
C THR A 5 -12.22 -32.30 -63.79
N LYS A 6 -12.58 -31.04 -63.58
CA LYS A 6 -11.88 -30.13 -62.65
C LYS A 6 -12.83 -29.72 -61.53
N LEU A 7 -12.57 -30.24 -60.34
CA LEU A 7 -13.13 -29.73 -59.09
C LEU A 7 -12.55 -28.32 -58.84
N SER A 8 -13.41 -27.36 -58.53
CA SER A 8 -12.98 -26.08 -57.96
C SER A 8 -13.41 -26.05 -56.50
N ALA A 9 -12.41 -25.97 -55.63
CA ALA A 9 -12.54 -25.99 -54.18
C ALA A 9 -13.16 -24.69 -53.66
N ALA A 10 -14.11 -24.81 -52.74
CA ALA A 10 -14.64 -23.69 -51.97
C ALA A 10 -13.63 -23.29 -50.90
N MET A 11 -13.12 -22.05 -50.95
CA MET A 11 -12.37 -21.45 -49.84
C MET A 11 -13.34 -20.74 -48.90
N VAL A 12 -13.58 -21.35 -47.74
CA VAL A 12 -14.23 -20.69 -46.60
C VAL A 12 -13.15 -19.88 -45.88
N GLY A 13 -13.14 -18.56 -46.10
CA GLY A 13 -12.29 -17.64 -45.35
C GLY A 13 -12.94 -17.28 -44.01
N LEU A 14 -12.53 -17.96 -42.93
CA LEU A 14 -12.79 -17.48 -41.56
C LEU A 14 -11.83 -16.31 -41.28
N ALA A 15 -12.32 -15.08 -41.37
CA ALA A 15 -11.63 -13.92 -40.82
C ALA A 15 -11.86 -13.89 -39.30
N THR A 16 -10.90 -14.38 -38.53
CA THR A 16 -10.88 -14.23 -37.07
C THR A 16 -10.54 -12.78 -36.73
N THR A 17 -11.54 -12.00 -36.30
CA THR A 17 -11.31 -10.75 -35.57
C THR A 17 -10.56 -11.05 -34.27
N GLY A 18 -9.25 -10.84 -34.28
CA GLY A 18 -8.42 -10.89 -33.08
C GLY A 18 -8.75 -9.71 -32.17
N ALA A 19 -9.45 -9.98 -31.07
CA ALA A 19 -9.54 -9.03 -29.97
C ALA A 19 -8.15 -8.93 -29.32
N LEU A 20 -7.43 -7.85 -29.58
CA LEU A 20 -6.30 -7.44 -28.76
C LEU A 20 -6.84 -7.04 -27.38
N VAL A 21 -6.91 -8.00 -26.47
CA VAL A 21 -7.05 -7.70 -25.05
C VAL A 21 -5.70 -7.17 -24.61
N LEU A 22 -5.57 -5.84 -24.57
CA LEU A 22 -4.48 -5.17 -23.88
C LEU A 22 -4.61 -5.51 -22.38
N SER A 23 -3.96 -6.60 -21.96
CA SER A 23 -3.68 -6.83 -20.56
C SER A 23 -2.74 -5.71 -20.11
N SER A 24 -3.30 -4.66 -19.50
CA SER A 24 -2.52 -3.73 -18.70
C SER A 24 -1.92 -4.57 -17.58
N GLY A 25 -0.69 -5.05 -17.78
CA GLY A 25 0.06 -5.77 -16.76
C GLY A 25 0.01 -4.91 -15.51
N GLY A 26 -0.65 -5.40 -14.46
CA GLY A 26 -0.60 -4.78 -13.16
C GLY A 26 0.88 -4.64 -12.84
N ALA A 27 1.37 -3.40 -12.82
CA ALA A 27 2.68 -3.14 -12.30
C ALA A 27 2.58 -3.47 -10.81
N SER A 28 2.93 -4.72 -10.48
CA SER A 28 2.83 -5.25 -9.14
C SER A 28 3.93 -4.60 -8.31
N GLY A 29 3.63 -3.41 -7.82
CA GLY A 29 4.40 -2.79 -6.75
C GLY A 29 4.30 -3.62 -5.50
N HIS A 30 5.38 -3.63 -4.75
CA HIS A 30 5.44 -4.46 -3.58
C HIS A 30 6.43 -3.91 -2.56
N GLY A 31 5.90 -3.41 -1.44
CA GLY A 31 6.71 -3.01 -0.31
C GLY A 31 5.91 -2.74 0.96
N TYR A 32 6.61 -2.70 2.09
CA TYR A 32 6.04 -2.41 3.40
C TYR A 32 7.08 -1.67 4.27
N THR A 33 6.61 -0.97 5.30
CA THR A 33 7.50 -0.40 6.32
C THR A 33 7.82 -1.42 7.42
N ASP A 34 9.10 -1.50 7.77
CA ASP A 34 9.58 -2.24 8.95
C ASP A 34 10.11 -1.32 10.05
N LEU A 35 10.27 -0.01 9.79
CA LEU A 35 10.53 1.04 10.79
C LEU A 35 9.68 2.30 10.52
N PRO A 36 8.79 2.70 11.46
CA PRO A 36 8.24 1.83 12.50
C PRO A 36 7.47 0.67 11.85
N ILE A 37 7.48 -0.49 12.50
CA ILE A 37 6.89 -1.71 11.93
C ILE A 37 5.39 -1.51 11.62
N SER A 38 4.98 -1.87 10.42
CA SER A 38 3.59 -1.76 9.97
C SER A 38 2.71 -2.93 10.42
N ARG A 39 1.39 -2.72 10.45
CA ARG A 39 0.38 -3.75 10.75
C ARG A 39 0.52 -4.97 9.86
N GLN A 40 0.66 -4.78 8.55
CA GLN A 40 0.86 -5.89 7.60
C GLN A 40 2.14 -6.68 7.92
N LYS A 41 3.21 -6.02 8.36
CA LYS A 41 4.47 -6.70 8.71
C LYS A 41 4.37 -7.43 10.05
N LEU A 42 3.63 -6.88 11.02
CA LEU A 42 3.28 -7.58 12.27
C LEU A 42 2.43 -8.83 12.03
N CYS A 43 1.55 -8.79 11.02
CA CYS A 43 0.80 -9.96 10.59
C CYS A 43 1.71 -11.02 9.97
N GLN A 44 2.59 -10.63 9.04
CA GLN A 44 3.47 -11.57 8.37
C GLN A 44 4.53 -12.18 9.28
N ASN A 45 5.05 -11.44 10.26
CA ASN A 45 6.09 -11.95 11.15
C ASN A 45 5.55 -12.79 12.33
N GLY A 46 4.23 -13.01 12.39
CA GLY A 46 3.57 -13.83 13.42
C GLY A 46 3.33 -13.11 14.75
N THR A 47 3.67 -11.82 14.89
CA THR A 47 3.37 -11.05 16.12
C THR A 47 1.87 -10.86 16.30
N VAL A 48 1.14 -10.66 15.20
CA VAL A 48 -0.32 -10.65 15.18
C VAL A 48 -0.78 -11.79 14.28
N THR A 49 -1.59 -12.68 14.84
CA THR A 49 -2.10 -13.86 14.14
C THR A 49 -3.51 -13.62 13.59
N ASN A 50 -3.97 -14.52 12.73
CA ASN A 50 -5.31 -14.51 12.15
C ASN A 50 -5.62 -13.26 11.31
N CYS A 51 -4.61 -12.67 10.67
CA CYS A 51 -4.78 -11.49 9.82
C CYS A 51 -5.36 -11.78 8.43
N GLY A 52 -5.68 -13.03 8.10
CA GLY A 52 -6.10 -13.41 6.75
C GLY A 52 -4.93 -13.39 5.75
N PRO A 53 -5.18 -13.17 4.45
CA PRO A 53 -4.18 -13.37 3.41
C PRO A 53 -2.98 -12.42 3.51
N ILE A 54 -3.13 -11.25 4.13
CA ILE A 54 -2.03 -10.27 4.27
C ILE A 54 -0.79 -10.85 4.98
N GLN A 55 -0.95 -11.89 5.81
CA GLN A 55 0.16 -12.54 6.46
C GLN A 55 1.14 -13.21 5.48
N TRP A 56 0.74 -13.45 4.23
CA TRP A 56 1.58 -14.06 3.19
C TRP A 56 2.19 -13.04 2.24
N GLU A 57 1.63 -11.85 2.21
CA GLU A 57 1.97 -10.83 1.21
C GLU A 57 1.92 -9.41 1.79
N PRO A 58 2.68 -9.10 2.86
CA PRO A 58 2.66 -7.79 3.48
C PRO A 58 3.01 -6.65 2.51
N GLN A 59 3.70 -6.99 1.43
CA GLN A 59 4.09 -6.06 0.38
C GLN A 59 2.94 -5.57 -0.51
N SER A 60 1.76 -6.19 -0.47
CA SER A 60 0.70 -6.04 -1.49
C SER A 60 -0.41 -5.03 -1.11
N VAL A 61 -0.22 -4.18 -0.10
CA VAL A 61 -1.25 -3.20 0.32
C VAL A 61 -1.28 -2.00 -0.63
N GLU A 62 -1.70 -2.27 -1.87
CA GLU A 62 -1.77 -1.34 -3.00
C GLU A 62 -3.20 -0.81 -3.19
N GLY A 63 -3.33 0.49 -3.43
CA GLY A 63 -4.60 1.10 -3.80
C GLY A 63 -4.40 2.36 -4.61
N PRO A 64 -5.48 3.11 -4.93
CA PRO A 64 -5.39 4.33 -5.72
C PRO A 64 -4.44 5.35 -5.07
N LYS A 65 -3.66 6.08 -5.87
CA LYS A 65 -2.86 7.21 -5.37
C LYS A 65 -3.69 8.47 -5.15
N GLY A 66 -3.04 9.54 -4.69
CA GLY A 66 -3.65 10.86 -4.53
C GLY A 66 -4.22 11.14 -3.14
N PHE A 67 -3.94 10.28 -2.16
CA PHE A 67 -4.25 10.56 -0.76
C PHE A 67 -3.65 11.92 -0.32
N PRO A 68 -4.40 12.79 0.38
CA PRO A 68 -5.74 12.54 0.96
C PRO A 68 -6.94 12.95 0.09
N ALA A 69 -6.74 13.69 -1.00
CA ALA A 69 -7.86 14.15 -1.85
C ALA A 69 -8.51 13.02 -2.66
N GLY A 70 -7.71 12.03 -3.06
CA GLY A 70 -8.12 10.73 -3.59
C GLY A 70 -7.69 9.61 -2.66
N GLY A 71 -7.27 8.47 -3.23
CA GLY A 71 -6.84 7.30 -2.47
C GLY A 71 -8.00 6.49 -1.84
N PRO A 72 -7.67 5.55 -0.94
CA PRO A 72 -8.64 4.68 -0.28
C PRO A 72 -9.72 5.45 0.50
N ALA A 73 -10.93 4.91 0.58
CA ALA A 73 -12.02 5.52 1.34
C ALA A 73 -11.71 5.59 2.85
N ASP A 74 -12.43 6.44 3.58
CA ASP A 74 -12.36 6.47 5.04
C ASP A 74 -12.74 5.11 5.63
N GLY A 75 -12.05 4.70 6.69
CA GLY A 75 -12.15 3.37 7.27
C GLY A 75 -11.46 2.26 6.45
N GLN A 76 -10.83 2.60 5.32
CA GLN A 76 -10.10 1.69 4.44
C GLN A 76 -8.68 2.14 4.11
N ILE A 77 -8.12 3.08 4.89
CA ILE A 77 -6.78 3.62 4.65
C ILE A 77 -5.72 2.54 4.84
N CYS A 78 -5.79 1.78 5.94
CA CYS A 78 -4.75 0.81 6.30
C CYS A 78 -4.77 -0.48 5.47
N ASN A 79 -5.87 -0.79 4.79
CA ASN A 79 -5.98 -1.90 3.84
C ASN A 79 -6.00 -1.44 2.38
N ALA A 80 -5.74 -0.16 2.11
CA ALA A 80 -5.78 0.43 0.77
C ALA A 80 -7.09 0.23 -0.02
N GLY A 81 -8.22 -0.02 0.64
CA GLY A 81 -9.49 -0.36 -0.02
C GLY A 81 -9.65 -1.84 -0.38
N LEU A 82 -8.66 -2.68 -0.09
CA LEU A 82 -8.66 -4.11 -0.41
C LEU A 82 -9.42 -4.90 0.66
N GLY A 83 -10.61 -5.40 0.31
CA GLY A 83 -11.48 -6.14 1.22
C GLY A 83 -10.84 -7.41 1.80
N GLN A 84 -9.96 -8.06 1.03
CA GLN A 84 -9.20 -9.23 1.48
C GLN A 84 -8.21 -8.92 2.61
N PHE A 85 -7.86 -7.65 2.84
CA PHE A 85 -6.95 -7.19 3.89
C PHE A 85 -7.68 -6.38 4.98
N ALA A 86 -9.01 -6.50 5.10
CA ALA A 86 -9.84 -5.70 6.00
C ALA A 86 -9.40 -5.72 7.48
N GLN A 87 -8.71 -6.77 7.91
CA GLN A 87 -8.14 -6.91 9.25
C GLN A 87 -7.20 -5.75 9.60
N LEU A 88 -6.48 -5.18 8.62
CA LEU A 88 -5.56 -4.06 8.83
C LEU A 88 -6.27 -2.77 9.25
N SER A 89 -7.54 -2.59 8.83
CA SER A 89 -8.30 -1.37 9.09
C SER A 89 -8.95 -1.34 10.46
N ALA A 90 -9.10 -2.50 11.10
CA ALA A 90 -9.71 -2.60 12.42
C ALA A 90 -8.89 -1.82 13.48
N PRO A 91 -9.54 -1.17 14.47
CA PRO A 91 -8.86 -0.47 15.56
C PRO A 91 -8.11 -1.44 16.50
N ARG A 92 -8.45 -2.73 16.46
CA ARG A 92 -7.88 -3.80 17.27
C ARG A 92 -7.37 -4.93 16.37
N THR A 93 -6.49 -5.76 16.90
CA THR A 93 -6.06 -7.00 16.25
C THR A 93 -7.24 -7.96 16.06
N PRO A 94 -7.12 -9.00 15.24
CA PRO A 94 -8.14 -10.04 15.11
C PRO A 94 -8.52 -10.73 16.44
N SER A 95 -7.62 -10.75 17.42
CA SER A 95 -7.88 -11.27 18.78
C SER A 95 -8.60 -10.27 19.71
N GLY A 96 -8.88 -9.05 19.25
CA GLY A 96 -9.47 -7.97 20.06
C GLY A 96 -8.45 -7.17 20.90
N ALA A 97 -7.17 -7.54 20.86
CA ALA A 97 -6.11 -6.82 21.55
C ALA A 97 -5.75 -5.49 20.85
N ALA A 98 -5.08 -4.59 21.57
CA ALA A 98 -4.48 -3.43 20.92
C ALA A 98 -3.35 -3.88 19.97
N TRP A 99 -3.21 -3.22 18.82
CA TRP A 99 -2.08 -3.46 17.93
C TRP A 99 -0.75 -3.20 18.66
N PRO A 100 0.28 -4.05 18.50
CA PRO A 100 1.62 -3.77 19.00
C PRO A 100 2.12 -2.42 18.50
N ALA A 101 2.63 -1.57 19.40
CA ALA A 101 3.03 -0.21 19.09
C ALA A 101 4.53 0.01 19.30
N THR A 102 5.18 0.66 18.34
CA THR A 102 6.59 1.06 18.45
C THR A 102 6.70 2.28 19.36
N LYS A 103 7.53 2.21 20.40
CA LYS A 103 7.81 3.39 21.25
C LYS A 103 8.65 4.41 20.48
N VAL A 104 8.23 5.66 20.52
CA VAL A 104 8.91 6.79 19.88
C VAL A 104 8.87 8.01 20.80
N ASN A 105 9.72 9.00 20.55
CA ASN A 105 9.73 10.27 21.27
C ASN A 105 9.37 11.40 20.30
N GLY A 106 8.45 12.28 20.68
CA GLY A 106 8.10 13.45 19.86
C GLY A 106 9.28 14.39 19.66
N GLY A 107 9.43 14.94 18.45
CA GLY A 107 10.52 15.86 18.10
C GLY A 107 11.89 15.21 17.87
N GLN A 108 12.04 13.90 18.07
CA GLN A 108 13.31 13.22 17.77
C GLN A 108 13.48 12.97 16.27
N SER A 109 14.72 12.92 15.80
CA SER A 109 15.05 12.33 14.49
C SER A 109 14.80 10.82 14.53
N TYR A 110 14.11 10.31 13.52
CA TYR A 110 13.73 8.90 13.41
C TYR A 110 14.01 8.40 12.01
N THR A 111 14.47 7.15 11.91
CA THR A 111 14.70 6.48 10.63
C THR A 111 13.44 5.73 10.21
N PHE A 112 12.85 6.15 9.10
CA PHE A 112 11.78 5.42 8.43
C PHE A 112 12.39 4.48 7.40
N ARG A 113 11.91 3.24 7.34
CA ARG A 113 12.46 2.22 6.46
C ARG A 113 11.39 1.42 5.75
N TRP A 114 11.59 1.27 4.45
CA TRP A 114 10.82 0.42 3.56
C TRP A 114 11.66 -0.78 3.11
N GLN A 115 11.00 -1.91 2.96
CA GLN A 115 11.49 -3.10 2.29
C GLN A 115 10.66 -3.32 1.03
N PHE A 116 11.31 -3.52 -0.12
CA PHE A 116 10.65 -3.72 -1.40
C PHE A 116 10.95 -5.11 -1.96
N THR A 117 9.95 -5.78 -2.53
CA THR A 117 10.16 -6.98 -3.35
C THR A 117 10.09 -6.66 -4.84
N ALA A 118 9.53 -5.49 -5.20
CA ALA A 118 9.57 -4.91 -6.54
C ALA A 118 9.86 -3.41 -6.45
N MET A 119 10.89 -2.95 -7.16
CA MET A 119 11.36 -1.55 -7.10
C MET A 119 10.80 -0.74 -8.28
N HIS A 120 9.78 0.06 -8.01
CA HIS A 120 9.06 0.86 -9.02
C HIS A 120 9.61 2.28 -9.14
N ALA A 121 9.39 2.89 -10.31
CA ALA A 121 9.59 4.32 -10.48
C ALA A 121 8.71 5.06 -9.45
N THR A 122 9.32 5.88 -8.61
CA THR A 122 8.66 6.43 -7.42
C THR A 122 8.48 7.94 -7.54
N THR A 123 7.28 8.43 -7.28
CA THR A 123 7.03 9.88 -7.18
C THR A 123 7.56 10.41 -5.86
N ASP A 124 7.07 9.86 -4.75
CA ASP A 124 7.41 10.28 -3.40
C ASP A 124 7.11 9.21 -2.34
N PHE A 125 7.60 9.48 -1.14
CA PHE A 125 7.12 8.88 0.11
C PHE A 125 6.56 9.99 1.00
N LYS A 126 5.38 9.78 1.58
CA LYS A 126 4.73 10.72 2.51
C LYS A 126 4.33 10.03 3.80
N TYR A 127 4.46 10.75 4.90
CA TYR A 127 4.14 10.25 6.23
C TYR A 127 3.16 11.18 6.92
N TYR A 128 2.05 10.62 7.36
CA TYR A 128 0.99 11.30 8.11
C TYR A 128 0.91 10.71 9.51
N VAL A 129 0.35 11.45 10.45
CA VAL A 129 0.12 10.99 11.82
C VAL A 129 -1.27 11.36 12.27
N THR A 130 -1.86 10.58 13.17
CA THR A 130 -3.11 10.96 13.81
C THR A 130 -2.97 12.21 14.69
N LYS A 131 -4.04 13.00 14.77
CA LYS A 131 -4.13 14.22 15.59
C LYS A 131 -4.23 13.87 17.09
N PRO A 132 -3.90 14.81 18.00
CA PRO A 132 -4.32 14.71 19.39
C PRO A 132 -5.83 14.47 19.50
N GLY A 133 -6.24 13.56 20.37
CA GLY A 133 -7.67 13.25 20.59
C GLY A 133 -8.36 12.47 19.48
N TRP A 134 -7.61 11.90 18.51
CA TRP A 134 -8.20 11.06 17.46
C TRP A 134 -8.99 9.86 18.03
N ASN A 135 -10.02 9.42 17.32
CA ASN A 135 -10.87 8.32 17.78
C ASN A 135 -10.18 6.97 17.52
N GLN A 136 -9.76 6.30 18.60
CA GLN A 136 -9.06 5.01 18.53
C GLN A 136 -10.00 3.79 18.41
N ASN A 137 -11.31 4.01 18.41
CA ASN A 137 -12.32 2.94 18.48
C ASN A 137 -13.07 2.71 17.16
N HIS A 138 -12.62 3.35 16.07
CA HIS A 138 -13.15 3.11 14.72
C HIS A 138 -12.01 2.88 13.72
N ASN A 139 -12.37 2.44 12.52
CA ASN A 139 -11.38 2.30 11.45
C ASN A 139 -10.86 3.69 11.05
N LEU A 140 -9.55 3.80 10.83
CA LEU A 140 -8.88 5.07 10.59
C LEU A 140 -9.48 5.84 9.40
N ALA A 141 -9.80 7.11 9.62
CA ALA A 141 -10.36 8.02 8.63
C ALA A 141 -9.51 9.30 8.49
N ARG A 142 -9.75 10.07 7.42
CA ARG A 142 -9.09 11.37 7.21
C ARG A 142 -9.33 12.35 8.36
N SER A 143 -10.49 12.27 9.02
CA SER A 143 -10.81 13.09 10.20
C SER A 143 -9.81 12.90 11.34
N ASP A 144 -9.24 11.71 11.48
CA ASP A 144 -8.28 11.35 12.54
C ASP A 144 -6.86 11.84 12.25
N LEU A 145 -6.54 12.14 10.99
CA LEU A 145 -5.17 12.38 10.52
C LEU A 145 -4.87 13.86 10.35
N ASN A 146 -3.68 14.29 10.76
CA ASN A 146 -3.11 15.52 10.22
C ASN A 146 -2.82 15.28 8.74
N LEU A 147 -3.63 15.91 7.87
CA LEU A 147 -3.58 15.70 6.41
C LEU A 147 -2.42 16.44 5.74
N THR A 148 -1.68 17.26 6.47
CA THR A 148 -0.36 17.73 6.05
C THR A 148 0.67 16.69 6.49
N PRO A 149 1.41 16.05 5.56
CA PRO A 149 2.41 15.07 5.92
C PRO A 149 3.53 15.75 6.71
N PHE A 150 3.93 15.14 7.83
CA PHE A 150 5.05 15.66 8.64
C PHE A 150 6.41 15.37 8.01
N LEU A 151 6.47 14.41 7.08
CA LEU A 151 7.64 14.11 6.27
C LEU A 151 7.19 13.82 4.83
N THR A 152 7.84 14.48 3.87
CA THR A 152 7.73 14.18 2.43
C THR A 152 9.12 13.99 1.86
N VAL A 153 9.32 12.88 1.14
CA VAL A 153 10.57 12.54 0.47
C VAL A 153 10.29 12.40 -1.03
N PRO A 154 10.49 13.47 -1.83
CA PRO A 154 10.38 13.39 -3.28
C PRO A 154 11.43 12.44 -3.85
N TYR A 155 11.08 11.69 -4.91
CA TYR A 155 11.97 10.70 -5.51
C TYR A 155 12.13 10.83 -7.03
N GLY A 156 11.38 11.74 -7.66
CA GLY A 156 11.66 12.19 -9.03
C GLY A 156 11.55 11.11 -10.11
N GLY A 157 10.75 10.06 -9.89
CA GLY A 157 10.60 8.94 -10.81
C GLY A 157 11.73 7.90 -10.75
N GLN A 158 12.70 8.06 -9.86
CA GLN A 158 13.77 7.08 -9.68
C GLN A 158 13.24 5.77 -9.07
N ARG A 159 13.98 4.68 -9.25
CA ARG A 159 13.69 3.41 -8.58
C ARG A 159 14.45 3.32 -7.27
N PRO A 160 13.79 3.02 -6.13
CA PRO A 160 14.48 2.90 -4.86
C PRO A 160 15.35 1.65 -4.83
N PRO A 161 16.38 1.58 -3.95
CA PRO A 161 17.04 0.33 -3.62
C PRO A 161 16.06 -0.63 -2.93
N GLN A 162 16.41 -1.92 -2.86
CA GLN A 162 15.58 -2.95 -2.22
C GLN A 162 15.22 -2.64 -0.75
N THR A 163 16.14 -1.99 -0.03
CA THR A 163 15.91 -1.45 1.31
C THR A 163 16.18 0.05 1.27
N LEU A 164 15.17 0.87 1.52
CA LEU A 164 15.31 2.32 1.57
C LEU A 164 15.11 2.79 2.99
N SER A 165 16.09 3.54 3.50
CA SER A 165 15.97 4.29 4.75
C SER A 165 16.07 5.78 4.47
N HIS A 166 15.25 6.58 5.15
CA HIS A 166 15.42 8.02 5.19
C HIS A 166 15.05 8.55 6.59
N SER A 167 15.70 9.64 6.97
CA SER A 167 15.48 10.26 8.27
C SER A 167 14.42 11.36 8.19
N GLY A 168 13.59 11.45 9.23
CA GLY A 168 12.64 12.54 9.41
C GLY A 168 12.45 12.84 10.88
N THR A 169 11.96 14.04 11.19
CA THR A 169 11.63 14.42 12.56
C THR A 169 10.21 13.99 12.88
N LEU A 170 10.04 13.22 13.96
CA LEU A 170 8.72 12.88 14.45
C LEU A 170 7.99 14.12 14.99
N PRO A 171 6.66 14.22 14.79
CA PRO A 171 5.87 15.33 15.32
C PRO A 171 6.03 15.47 16.84
N SER A 172 6.16 16.70 17.32
CA SER A 172 6.13 17.02 18.75
C SER A 172 4.69 17.26 19.22
N GLY A 173 4.49 17.35 20.55
CA GLY A 173 3.18 17.65 21.14
C GLY A 173 2.16 16.50 21.05
N LEU A 174 2.59 15.30 20.67
CA LEU A 174 1.80 14.08 20.72
C LEU A 174 2.17 13.26 21.96
N SER A 175 1.22 12.48 22.48
CA SER A 175 1.43 11.58 23.60
C SER A 175 0.50 10.38 23.51
N GLY A 176 0.96 9.24 24.03
CA GLY A 176 0.17 8.02 24.00
C GLY A 176 0.06 7.43 22.59
N ARG A 177 -1.02 6.71 22.32
CA ARG A 177 -1.17 5.90 21.10
C ARG A 177 -1.53 6.76 19.88
N HIS A 178 -0.75 6.59 18.82
CA HIS A 178 -0.97 7.20 17.52
C HIS A 178 -0.76 6.18 16.39
N VAL A 179 -1.22 6.52 15.19
CA VAL A 179 -0.93 5.76 13.97
C VAL A 179 -0.17 6.67 13.01
N ILE A 180 0.95 6.16 12.50
CA ILE A 180 1.67 6.75 11.37
C ILE A 180 1.20 6.05 10.10
N VAL A 181 0.78 6.82 9.09
CA VAL A 181 0.43 6.31 7.76
C VAL A 181 1.57 6.68 6.82
N ALA A 182 2.29 5.67 6.34
CA ALA A 182 3.28 5.82 5.29
C ALA A 182 2.64 5.52 3.93
N VAL A 183 2.84 6.41 2.96
CA VAL A 183 2.32 6.31 1.60
C VAL A 183 3.49 6.36 0.62
N TRP A 184 3.63 5.33 -0.20
CA TRP A 184 4.61 5.26 -1.28
C TRP A 184 3.88 5.43 -2.62
N THR A 185 4.09 6.57 -3.28
CA THR A 185 3.40 6.90 -4.54
C THR A 185 4.20 6.43 -5.74
N ILE A 186 3.57 5.64 -6.61
CA ILE A 186 4.21 5.13 -7.83
C ILE A 186 4.09 6.16 -8.97
N ALA A 187 5.19 6.40 -9.67
CA ALA A 187 5.28 7.43 -10.70
C ALA A 187 4.58 7.06 -11.99
N ASP A 188 4.75 5.82 -12.44
CA ASP A 188 4.32 5.32 -13.74
C ASP A 188 2.98 4.54 -13.70
N THR A 189 2.25 4.60 -12.58
CA THR A 189 0.93 3.97 -12.41
C THR A 189 -0.08 4.90 -11.75
N ALA A 190 -1.33 4.46 -11.59
CA ALA A 190 -2.37 5.16 -10.84
C ALA A 190 -2.37 4.83 -9.34
N ASN A 191 -1.37 4.09 -8.84
CA ASN A 191 -1.41 3.45 -7.53
C ASN A 191 -0.40 4.00 -6.54
N ALA A 192 -0.65 3.69 -5.26
CA ALA A 192 0.25 3.91 -4.14
C ALA A 192 0.14 2.74 -3.15
N PHE A 193 1.19 2.54 -2.36
CA PHE A 193 1.22 1.57 -1.27
C PHE A 193 0.98 2.27 0.06
N TYR A 194 0.18 1.63 0.91
CA TYR A 194 -0.23 2.16 2.21
C TYR A 194 0.24 1.26 3.34
N ALA A 195 0.91 1.85 4.33
CA ALA A 195 1.36 1.13 5.52
C ALA A 195 1.01 1.92 6.79
N CYS A 196 0.15 1.33 7.63
CA CYS A 196 -0.16 1.88 8.94
C CYS A 196 0.74 1.24 9.99
N SER A 197 1.40 2.07 10.81
CA SER A 197 2.23 1.65 11.92
C SER A 197 1.71 2.26 13.22
N ASP A 198 1.38 1.41 14.18
CA ASP A 198 1.00 1.85 15.53
C ASP A 198 2.24 2.28 16.30
N VAL A 199 2.16 3.43 16.96
CA VAL A 199 3.24 4.00 17.77
C VAL A 199 2.72 4.53 19.10
N THR A 200 3.61 4.61 20.08
CA THR A 200 3.34 5.28 21.37
C THR A 200 4.37 6.39 21.56
N PHE A 201 3.90 7.63 21.61
CA PHE A 201 4.68 8.83 21.93
C PHE A 201 4.79 9.07 23.44
#